data_AF-A0A914DHG6-F1
#
_entry.id   AF-A0A914DHG6-F1
#
_cell.length_a   1.000
_cell.length_b   1.000
_cell.length_c   1.000
_cell.angle_alpha   90.00
_cell.angle_beta   90.00
_cell.angle_gamma   90.00
#
_symmetry.space_group_name_H-M   'P 1'
#
loop_
_entity.id
_entity.type
_entity.pdbx_description
1 polymer ?
#
loop_
_entity_poly.entity_id
_entity_poly.type
_entity_poly.pdbx_seq_one_letter_code
_entity_poly.pdbx_strand_id
1 'polypeptide(L)'
;MEQVLNMDELKRLSQNQRNQMISGLKQQESMVSSSDRDVKLIAYLQTSIMEAADRCLQGCISKPGARLTKDEKNCLERCMNPYNKSCELLQRLQSDYFNEFQEY
;
A
#
# COMPACT_ATOMS: atom_id res chain seq x y z
N MET A 1 -2.93 13.39 -8.23
CA MET A 1 -3.85 12.23 -8.10
C MET A 1 -3.69 11.66 -6.70
N GLU A 2 -4.46 12.14 -5.73
CA GLU A 2 -4.52 11.52 -4.41
C GLU A 2 -5.55 10.40 -4.46
N GLN A 3 -5.12 9.18 -4.79
CA GLN A 3 -5.90 7.99 -4.47
C GLN A 3 -5.67 7.69 -2.99
N VAL A 4 -6.34 8.47 -2.12
CA VAL A 4 -6.48 8.11 -0.72
C VAL A 4 -7.30 6.82 -0.71
N LEU A 5 -6.64 5.69 -0.45
CA LEU A 5 -7.28 4.39 -0.23
C LEU A 5 -8.40 4.58 0.81
N ASN A 6 -9.64 4.51 0.33
CA ASN A 6 -10.80 4.73 1.17
C ASN A 6 -10.96 3.52 2.10
N MET A 7 -10.68 3.73 3.39
CA MET A 7 -10.73 2.70 4.42
C MET A 7 -12.09 2.01 4.52
N ASP A 8 -13.18 2.66 4.08
CA ASP A 8 -14.51 2.07 4.06
C ASP A 8 -14.73 1.12 2.87
N GLU A 9 -13.97 1.28 1.79
CA GLU A 9 -13.97 0.38 0.64
C GLU A 9 -13.18 -0.90 0.94
N LEU A 10 -12.03 -0.78 1.63
CA LEU A 10 -11.24 -1.92 2.11
C LEU A 10 -12.01 -2.83 3.08
N LYS A 11 -12.91 -2.26 3.90
CA LYS A 11 -13.80 -3.02 4.79
C LYS A 11 -14.86 -3.84 4.05
N ARG A 12 -15.27 -3.37 2.86
CA ARG A 12 -16.32 -4.02 2.05
C ARG A 12 -15.80 -5.13 1.17
N LEU A 13 -14.49 -5.18 0.92
CA LEU A 13 -13.87 -6.23 0.13
C LEU A 13 -13.80 -7.53 0.95
N SER A 14 -14.44 -8.58 0.44
CA SER A 14 -14.25 -9.93 0.96
C SER A 14 -12.77 -10.34 0.86
N GLN A 15 -12.32 -11.28 1.71
CA GLN A 15 -10.96 -11.82 1.66
C GLN A 15 -10.53 -12.22 0.23
N ASN A 16 -11.44 -12.83 -0.53
CA ASN A 16 -11.20 -13.21 -1.92
C ASN A 16 -11.04 -12.00 -2.86
N GLN A 17 -11.81 -10.94 -2.68
CA GLN A 17 -11.68 -9.72 -3.49
C GLN A 17 -10.38 -8.98 -3.18
N ARG A 18 -9.95 -8.94 -1.90
CA ARG A 18 -8.64 -8.39 -1.52
C ARG A 18 -7.50 -9.17 -2.20
N ASN A 19 -7.56 -10.50 -2.15
CA ASN A 19 -6.58 -11.38 -2.80
C ASN A 19 -6.53 -11.19 -4.32
N GLN A 20 -7.70 -11.08 -4.97
CA GLN A 20 -7.77 -10.81 -6.41
C GLN A 20 -7.14 -9.47 -6.78
N MET A 21 -7.40 -8.41 -5.99
CA MET A 21 -6.84 -7.09 -6.25
C MET A 21 -5.32 -7.05 -6.05
N ILE A 22 -4.80 -7.67 -4.99
CA ILE A 22 -3.35 -7.82 -4.77
C ILE A 22 -2.71 -8.62 -5.90
N SER A 23 -3.35 -9.70 -6.36
CA SER A 23 -2.84 -10.50 -7.48
C SER A 23 -2.79 -9.71 -8.79
N GLY A 24 -3.78 -8.85 -9.03
CA GLY A 24 -3.82 -7.95 -10.18
C GLY A 24 -2.70 -6.93 -10.17
N LEU A 25 -2.39 -6.33 -9.00
CA LEU A 25 -1.27 -5.40 -8.87
C LEU A 25 0.09 -6.07 -9.05
N LYS A 26 0.29 -7.28 -8.49
CA LYS A 26 1.51 -8.07 -8.73
C LYS A 26 1.70 -8.38 -10.22
N GLN A 27 0.60 -8.72 -10.89
CA GLN A 27 0.62 -8.97 -12.31
C GLN A 27 0.94 -7.68 -13.08
N GLN A 28 0.39 -6.55 -12.66
CA GLN A 28 0.70 -5.24 -13.22
C GLN A 28 2.18 -4.87 -13.02
N GLU A 29 2.75 -5.11 -11.85
CA GLU A 29 4.18 -4.93 -11.55
C GLU A 29 5.07 -5.75 -12.50
N SER A 30 4.68 -6.98 -12.82
CA SER A 30 5.38 -7.82 -13.80
C SER A 30 5.16 -7.41 -15.27
N MET A 31 4.10 -6.65 -15.56
CA MET A 31 3.74 -6.19 -16.91
C MET A 31 4.31 -4.82 -17.25
N VAL A 32 4.80 -4.05 -16.28
CA VAL A 32 5.51 -2.78 -16.54
C VAL A 32 6.84 -3.09 -17.23
N SER A 33 6.90 -2.81 -18.53
CA SER A 33 8.11 -2.90 -19.34
C SER A 33 9.26 -2.12 -18.69
N SER A 34 10.46 -2.71 -18.73
CA SER A 34 11.65 -2.40 -17.92
C SER A 34 12.27 -1.00 -18.07
N SER A 35 11.66 -0.09 -18.83
CA SER A 35 12.22 1.21 -19.22
C SER A 35 11.89 2.37 -18.28
N ASP A 36 10.77 2.34 -17.55
CA ASP A 36 10.42 3.43 -16.60
C ASP A 36 10.64 2.98 -15.15
N ARG A 37 11.81 3.30 -14.59
CA ARG A 37 12.15 3.01 -13.18
C ARG A 37 11.12 3.62 -12.21
N ASP A 38 10.55 4.77 -12.58
CA ASP A 38 9.56 5.47 -11.76
C ASP A 38 8.24 4.70 -11.65
N VAL A 39 7.82 4.03 -12.71
CA VAL A 39 6.57 3.25 -12.72
C VAL A 39 6.73 1.96 -11.91
N LYS A 40 7.93 1.36 -11.88
CA LYS A 40 8.21 0.16 -11.07
C LYS A 40 8.13 0.42 -9.57
N LEU A 41 8.69 1.54 -9.09
CA LEU A 41 8.64 1.83 -7.66
C LEU A 41 7.21 2.13 -7.20
N ILE A 42 6.42 2.85 -8.02
CA ILE A 42 5.01 3.11 -7.73
C ILE A 42 4.23 1.79 -7.64
N ALA A 43 4.41 0.88 -8.60
CA ALA A 43 3.76 -0.44 -8.59
C ALA A 43 4.15 -1.27 -7.35
N TYR A 44 5.44 -1.31 -7.02
CA TYR A 44 5.94 -1.99 -5.82
C TYR A 44 5.34 -1.42 -4.53
N LEU A 45 5.27 -0.09 -4.41
CA LEU A 45 4.66 0.60 -3.27
C LEU A 45 3.17 0.30 -3.17
N GLN A 46 2.44 0.30 -4.29
CA GLN A 46 1.02 -0.06 -4.33
C GLN A 46 0.77 -1.48 -3.86
N THR A 47 1.53 -2.46 -4.36
CA THR A 47 1.45 -3.86 -3.92
C THR A 47 1.77 -3.97 -2.42
N SER A 48 2.85 -3.32 -1.97
CA SER A 48 3.32 -3.38 -0.58
C SER A 48 2.29 -2.79 0.40
N ILE A 49 1.68 -1.66 0.06
CA ILE A 49 0.64 -1.02 0.88
C ILE A 49 -0.59 -1.92 0.97
N MET A 50 -1.00 -2.56 -0.12
CA MET A 50 -2.16 -3.45 -0.09
C MET A 50 -1.92 -4.75 0.68
N GLU A 51 -0.72 -5.33 0.57
CA GLU A 51 -0.35 -6.48 1.42
C GLU A 51 -0.29 -6.11 2.90
N ALA A 52 0.25 -4.93 3.22
CA ALA A 52 0.27 -4.41 4.58
C ALA A 52 -1.16 -4.20 5.11
N ALA A 53 -2.04 -3.60 4.30
CA ALA A 53 -3.42 -3.36 4.66
C ALA A 53 -4.18 -4.67 4.96
N ASP A 54 -3.99 -5.71 4.14
CA ASP A 54 -4.62 -7.02 4.37
C ASP A 54 -4.11 -7.68 5.66
N ARG A 55 -2.79 -7.66 5.91
CA ARG A 55 -2.20 -8.17 7.16
C ARG A 55 -2.72 -7.41 8.39
N CYS A 56 -2.75 -6.08 8.31
CA CYS A 56 -3.22 -5.25 9.43
C CYS A 56 -4.71 -5.42 9.68
N LEU A 57 -5.54 -5.58 8.63
CA LEU A 57 -6.96 -5.88 8.80
C LEU A 57 -7.16 -7.25 9.48
N GLN A 58 -6.46 -8.29 9.05
CA GLN A 58 -6.57 -9.61 9.67
C GLN A 58 -6.08 -9.63 11.12
N GLY A 59 -4.98 -8.93 11.40
CA GLY A 59 -4.37 -8.90 12.73
C GLY A 59 -5.12 -8.02 13.73
N CYS A 60 -5.72 -6.92 13.27
CA CYS A 60 -6.36 -5.95 14.15
C CYS A 60 -7.88 -6.07 14.23
N ILE A 61 -8.56 -6.62 13.21
CA ILE A 61 -10.03 -6.67 13.16
C ILE A 61 -10.52 -8.09 13.45
N SER A 62 -10.86 -8.35 14.71
CA SER A 62 -11.34 -9.67 15.15
C SER A 62 -12.82 -9.92 14.81
N LYS A 63 -13.62 -8.85 14.75
CA LYS A 63 -15.05 -8.91 14.40
C LYS A 63 -15.39 -7.76 13.45
N PRO A 64 -15.63 -8.03 12.16
CA PRO A 64 -16.05 -7.01 11.22
C PRO A 64 -17.37 -6.37 11.68
N GLY A 65 -17.32 -5.10 12.06
CA GLY A 65 -18.48 -4.30 12.46
C GLY A 65 -18.61 -3.03 11.63
N ALA A 66 -19.74 -2.33 11.75
CA ALA A 66 -19.99 -1.10 11.01
C ALA A 66 -19.04 0.06 11.38
N ARG A 67 -18.40 -0.01 12.55
CA ARG A 67 -17.45 1.00 13.04
C ARG A 67 -16.28 0.32 13.73
N LEU A 68 -15.10 0.91 13.54
CA LEU A 68 -13.89 0.52 14.27
C LEU A 68 -13.99 0.98 15.72
N THR A 69 -13.72 0.08 16.65
CA THR A 69 -13.48 0.39 18.05
C THR A 69 -12.20 1.24 18.21
N LYS A 70 -12.04 1.88 19.37
CA LYS A 70 -10.83 2.66 19.67
C LYS A 70 -9.57 1.79 19.60
N ASP A 71 -9.66 0.55 20.08
CA ASP A 71 -8.51 -0.37 20.11
C ASP A 71 -8.15 -0.88 18.72
N GLU A 72 -9.15 -1.17 17.88
CA GLU A 72 -8.91 -1.53 16.46
C GLU A 72 -8.25 -0.38 15.69
N LYS A 73 -8.67 0.87 15.92
CA LYS A 73 -8.01 2.06 15.32
C LYS A 73 -6.56 2.16 15.75
N ASN A 74 -6.30 2.10 17.05
CA ASN A 74 -4.95 2.17 17.61
C ASN A 74 -4.06 1.02 17.10
N CYS A 75 -4.62 -0.19 16.94
CA CYS A 75 -3.92 -1.33 16.38
C CYS A 75 -3.55 -1.10 14.91
N LEU A 76 -4.51 -0.66 14.09
CA LEU A 76 -4.29 -0.38 12.67
C LEU A 76 -3.22 0.70 12.47
N GLU A 77 -3.28 1.79 13.24
CA GLU A 77 -2.27 2.86 13.19
C GLU A 77 -0.88 2.32 13.52
N ARG A 78 -0.74 1.54 14.60
CA ARG A 78 0.54 0.92 14.96
C ARG A 78 1.04 -0.08 13.92
N CYS A 79 0.13 -0.85 13.33
CA CYS A 79 0.46 -1.86 12.34
C CYS A 79 0.91 -1.24 11.01
N MET A 80 0.25 -0.17 10.55
CA MET A 80 0.57 0.50 9.28
C MET A 80 1.75 1.47 9.37
N ASN A 81 2.03 2.05 10.54
CA ASN A 81 3.13 2.99 10.75
C ASN A 81 4.50 2.55 10.17
N PRO A 82 5.01 1.32 10.41
CA PRO A 82 6.28 0.89 9.82
C PRO A 82 6.24 0.86 8.28
N TYR A 83 5.12 0.45 7.67
CA TYR A 83 4.99 0.43 6.20
C TYR A 83 4.94 1.84 5.62
N ASN A 84 4.24 2.77 6.28
CA ASN A 84 4.22 4.17 5.86
C ASN A 84 5.63 4.78 5.92
N LYS A 85 6.39 4.53 6.98
CA LYS A 85 7.78 4.96 7.10
C LYS A 85 8.67 4.38 6.00
N SER A 86 8.51 3.09 5.69
CA SER A 86 9.25 2.47 4.57
C SER A 86 8.88 3.10 3.23
N CYS A 87 7.61 3.41 2.99
CA CYS A 87 7.17 4.08 1.77
C CYS A 87 7.74 5.50 1.65
N GLU A 88 7.73 6.28 2.74
CA GLU A 88 8.33 7.62 2.79
C GLU A 88 9.83 7.58 2.46
N LEU A 89 10.57 6.60 2.98
CA LEU A 89 11.99 6.43 2.69
C LEU A 89 12.24 6.11 1.21
N LEU A 90 11.44 5.22 0.64
CA LEU A 90 11.55 4.85 -0.78
C LEU A 90 11.21 6.03 -1.70
N GLN A 91 10.19 6.82 -1.36
CA GLN A 91 9.83 8.03 -2.11
C GLN A 91 10.95 9.08 -2.06
N ARG A 92 11.60 9.27 -0.90
CA ARG A 92 12.76 10.16 -0.79
C ARG A 92 13.93 9.68 -1.64
N LEU A 93 14.26 8.39 -1.53
CA LEU A 93 15.32 7.78 -2.34
C LEU A 93 15.07 7.99 -3.84
N GLN A 94 13.82 7.82 -4.30
CA GLN A 94 13.45 8.08 -5.69
C GLN A 94 13.62 9.56 -6.07
N SER A 95 13.18 10.47 -5.21
CA SER A 95 13.32 11.91 -5.44
C SER A 95 14.79 12.33 -5.53
N ASP A 96 15.64 11.80 -4.64
CA ASP A 96 17.07 12.10 -4.62
C ASP A 96 17.76 11.60 -5.89
N TYR A 97 17.46 10.36 -6.33
CA TYR A 97 17.94 9.86 -7.62
C TYR A 97 17.45 10.71 -8.79
N PHE A 98 16.18 11.13 -8.82
CA PHE A 98 15.66 11.96 -9.90
C PHE A 98 16.39 13.30 -10.00
N ASN A 99 16.71 13.93 -8.86
CA ASN A 99 17.43 15.20 -8.81
C ASN A 99 18.87 15.08 -9.30
N GLU A 100 19.59 14.00 -8.97
CA GLU A 100 20.96 13.76 -9.46
C GLU A 100 21.04 13.60 -10.99
N PHE A 101 19.98 13.12 -11.64
CA PHE A 101 19.94 13.00 -13.11
C PHE A 101 19.56 14.29 -13.84
N GLN A 102 19.10 15.35 -13.16
CA GLN A 102 18.85 16.66 -13.77
C GLN A 102 20.08 17.59 -13.78
N GLU A 103 21.14 17.24 -13.05
CA GLU A 103 22.40 18.01 -13.04
C GLU A 103 23.40 17.59 -14.14
N TYR A 104 23.02 16.65 -15.02
CA TYR A 104 23.77 16.22 -16.22
C TYR A 104 22.97 16.47 -17.50
#